data_AF-A0A1C7M5Z8-F1
#
_entry.id   AF-A0A1C7M5Z8-F1
#
_cell.length_a   1.000
_cell.length_b   1.000
_cell.length_c   1.000
_cell.angle_alpha   90.00
_cell.angle_beta   90.00
_cell.angle_gamma   90.00
#
_symmetry.space_group_name_H-M   'P 1'
#
loop_
_entity.id
_entity.type
_entity.pdbx_description
1 polymer ?
#
loop_
_entity_poly.entity_id
_entity_poly.type
_entity_poly.pdbx_seq_one_letter_code
_entity_poly.pdbx_strand_id
1 'polypeptide(L)'
;MIGEGKNIWPNVHIDEVADLYRTIFDAVINGAQIGHGRDGYYFGENGEHTLVDVSKAIGVALVDAGKAKLAEPTSFTPEELDKYFGGPGSSTGANSRCRAEHSRAIGWNPVKTTEDMLASIKPELHAILQDEKQLNPHGH
;
A
#
# COMPACT_ATOMS: atom_id res chain seq x y z
N MET A 1 -3.57 -15.11 -1.77
CA MET A 1 -4.52 -14.13 -1.19
C MET A 1 -5.23 -14.72 0.02
N ILE A 2 -5.61 -13.90 1.00
CA ILE A 2 -6.50 -14.35 2.09
C ILE A 2 -7.94 -14.31 1.59
N GLY A 3 -8.63 -15.46 1.62
CA GLY A 3 -9.96 -15.58 1.01
C GLY A 3 -9.96 -15.18 -0.47
N GLU A 4 -10.97 -14.40 -0.88
CA GLU A 4 -11.13 -13.91 -2.25
C GLU A 4 -10.37 -12.60 -2.53
N GLY A 5 -9.63 -12.04 -1.55
CA GLY A 5 -8.86 -10.79 -1.73
C GLY A 5 -9.71 -9.53 -1.99
N LYS A 6 -11.02 -9.59 -1.75
CA LYS A 6 -11.97 -8.48 -1.95
C LYS A 6 -11.89 -7.39 -0.86
N ASN A 7 -10.96 -7.53 0.07
CA ASN A 7 -10.79 -6.58 1.15
C ASN A 7 -10.25 -5.24 0.64
N ILE A 8 -10.75 -4.15 1.20
CA ILE A 8 -10.51 -2.77 0.75
C ILE A 8 -9.56 -2.08 1.74
N TRP A 9 -8.53 -1.43 1.22
CA TRP A 9 -7.49 -0.74 1.98
C TRP A 9 -7.20 0.65 1.38
N PRO A 10 -6.98 1.71 2.19
CA PRO A 10 -6.61 3.01 1.67
C PRO A 10 -5.20 2.96 1.09
N ASN A 11 -4.91 3.83 0.13
CA ASN A 11 -3.56 4.05 -0.37
C ASN A 11 -3.24 5.55 -0.42
N VAL A 12 -1.95 5.86 -0.34
CA VAL A 12 -1.39 7.21 -0.45
C VAL A 12 0.08 7.05 -0.86
N HIS A 13 0.59 7.95 -1.70
CA HIS A 13 1.99 7.92 -2.09
C HIS A 13 2.88 8.39 -0.94
N ILE A 14 4.08 7.80 -0.77
CA ILE A 14 4.97 8.12 0.36
C ILE A 14 5.38 9.59 0.40
N ASP A 15 5.66 10.19 -0.76
CA ASP A 15 5.96 11.62 -0.85
C ASP A 15 4.78 12.50 -0.41
N GLU A 16 3.55 12.07 -0.68
CA GLU A 16 2.36 12.82 -0.26
C GLU A 16 2.12 12.70 1.24
N VAL A 17 2.52 11.58 1.85
CA VAL A 17 2.57 11.48 3.31
C VAL A 17 3.60 12.44 3.89
N ALA A 18 4.77 12.58 3.26
CA ALA A 18 5.77 13.57 3.68
C ALA A 18 5.23 15.00 3.55
N ASP A 19 4.51 15.32 2.46
CA ASP A 19 3.84 16.60 2.27
C ASP A 19 2.75 16.85 3.33
N LEU A 20 2.03 15.81 3.79
CA LEU A 20 1.09 15.93 4.91
C LEU A 20 1.81 16.34 6.18
N TYR A 21 2.90 15.67 6.53
CA TYR A 21 3.69 16.02 7.72
C TYR A 21 4.21 17.46 7.63
N ARG A 22 4.70 17.87 6.46
CA ARG A 22 5.12 19.26 6.22
C ARG A 22 3.96 20.23 6.41
N THR A 23 2.78 19.94 5.86
CA THR A 23 1.59 20.80 5.98
C THR A 23 1.19 21.00 7.44
N ILE A 24 1.17 19.91 8.23
CA ILE A 24 0.89 19.96 9.67
C ILE A 24 1.97 20.77 10.40
N PHE A 25 3.24 20.49 10.11
CA PHE A 25 4.36 21.18 10.74
C PHE A 25 4.34 22.69 10.47
N ASP A 26 4.22 23.09 9.21
CA ASP A 26 4.16 24.48 8.77
C ASP A 26 2.97 25.20 9.42
N ALA A 27 1.81 24.56 9.51
CA ALA A 27 0.65 25.11 10.21
C ALA A 27 0.94 25.38 11.70
N VAL A 28 1.54 24.41 12.40
CA VAL A 28 1.85 24.53 13.83
C VAL A 28 2.87 25.64 14.09
N ILE A 29 3.98 25.68 13.35
CA ILE A 29 5.05 26.68 13.61
C ILE A 29 4.62 28.10 13.26
N ASN A 30 3.69 28.28 12.32
CA ASN A 30 3.15 29.58 11.94
C ASN A 30 1.95 30.00 12.80
N GLY A 31 1.60 29.23 13.84
CA GLY A 31 0.53 29.55 14.78
C GLY A 31 -0.89 29.37 14.23
N ALA A 32 -1.05 28.64 13.12
CA ALA A 32 -2.37 28.30 12.60
C ALA A 32 -3.11 27.41 13.60
N GLN A 33 -4.40 27.69 13.79
CA GLN A 33 -5.26 26.91 14.68
C GLN A 33 -5.79 25.70 13.93
N ILE A 34 -5.04 24.60 13.98
CA ILE A 34 -5.45 23.30 13.46
C ILE A 34 -5.91 22.38 14.60
N GLY A 35 -6.68 21.33 14.28
CA GLY A 35 -7.17 20.36 15.26
C GLY A 35 -6.05 19.75 16.11
N HIS A 36 -6.32 19.57 17.41
CA HIS A 36 -5.40 18.99 18.39
C HIS A 36 -6.17 18.13 19.40
N GLY A 37 -5.47 17.34 20.23
CA GLY A 37 -6.11 16.45 21.20
C GLY A 37 -6.97 15.39 20.51
N ARG A 38 -8.28 15.37 20.79
CA ARG A 38 -9.22 14.45 20.13
C ARG A 38 -9.40 14.74 18.64
N ASP A 39 -9.19 15.98 18.22
CA ASP A 39 -9.29 16.39 16.82
C ASP A 39 -7.91 16.43 16.12
N GLY A 40 -6.85 16.01 16.82
CA GLY A 40 -5.46 16.06 16.36
C GLY A 40 -5.03 14.92 15.44
N TYR A 41 -5.96 14.25 14.78
CA TYR A 41 -5.66 13.17 13.84
C TYR A 41 -5.76 13.67 12.39
N TYR A 42 -4.82 13.22 11.57
CA TYR A 42 -4.68 13.59 10.16
C TYR A 42 -4.29 12.34 9.38
N PHE A 43 -5.23 11.78 8.62
CA PHE A 43 -4.96 10.58 7.81
C PHE A 43 -4.33 10.96 6.48
N GLY A 44 -3.42 10.12 5.98
CA GLY A 44 -2.97 10.14 4.60
C GLY A 44 -3.75 9.08 3.82
N GLU A 45 -4.71 9.49 3.00
CA GLU A 45 -5.34 8.63 1.99
C GLU A 45 -5.70 9.47 0.76
N ASN A 46 -5.55 8.88 -0.42
CA ASN A 46 -6.04 9.45 -1.67
C ASN A 46 -6.55 8.39 -2.64
N GLY A 47 -7.29 7.42 -2.11
CA GLY A 47 -7.79 6.29 -2.87
C GLY A 47 -7.87 5.03 -2.05
N GLU A 48 -8.48 4.00 -2.65
CA GLU A 48 -8.67 2.70 -2.05
C GLU A 48 -8.43 1.62 -3.10
N HIS A 49 -7.88 0.49 -2.69
CA HIS A 49 -7.60 -0.66 -3.55
C HIS A 49 -8.12 -1.94 -2.92
N THR A 50 -8.28 -2.98 -3.74
CA THR A 50 -8.48 -4.34 -3.25
C THR A 50 -7.18 -5.14 -3.32
N LEU A 51 -7.00 -6.12 -2.43
CA LEU A 51 -5.82 -6.98 -2.52
C LEU A 51 -5.86 -7.91 -3.73
N VAL A 52 -7.03 -8.21 -4.29
CA VAL A 52 -7.13 -8.97 -5.54
C VAL A 52 -6.56 -8.18 -6.72
N ASP A 53 -6.81 -6.86 -6.79
CA ASP A 53 -6.24 -6.03 -7.87
C ASP A 53 -4.71 -5.92 -7.75
N VAL A 54 -4.20 -5.74 -6.52
CA VAL A 54 -2.76 -5.77 -6.24
C VAL A 54 -2.16 -7.13 -6.60
N SER A 55 -2.79 -8.23 -6.19
CA SER A 55 -2.30 -9.59 -6.46
C SER A 55 -2.27 -9.91 -7.96
N LYS A 56 -3.26 -9.43 -8.72
CA LYS A 56 -3.27 -9.55 -10.19
C LYS A 56 -2.14 -8.74 -10.83
N ALA A 57 -1.94 -7.50 -10.40
CA ALA A 57 -0.84 -6.67 -10.92
C ALA A 57 0.53 -7.31 -10.65
N ILE A 58 0.73 -7.87 -9.45
CA ILE A 58 1.93 -8.66 -9.11
C ILE A 58 2.05 -9.88 -10.02
N GLY A 59 0.97 -10.63 -10.23
CA GLY A 59 0.96 -11.81 -11.09
C GLY A 59 1.36 -11.50 -12.54
N VAL A 60 0.83 -10.41 -13.10
CA VAL A 60 1.21 -9.92 -14.43
C VAL A 60 2.71 -9.56 -14.46
N ALA A 61 3.18 -8.79 -13.47
CA ALA A 61 4.59 -8.40 -13.40
C ALA A 61 5.55 -9.61 -13.26
N LEU A 62 5.16 -10.65 -12.52
CA LEU A 62 5.93 -11.89 -12.38
C LEU A 62 6.00 -12.69 -13.68
N VAL A 63 4.90 -12.77 -14.44
CA VAL A 63 4.88 -13.42 -15.76
C VAL A 63 5.77 -12.66 -16.74
N ASP A 64 5.64 -11.34 -16.79
CA ASP A 64 6.48 -10.46 -17.63
C ASP A 64 7.97 -10.63 -17.31
N ALA A 65 8.31 -10.83 -16.04
CA ALA A 65 9.68 -11.08 -15.58
C ALA A 65 10.17 -12.53 -15.77
N GLY A 66 9.33 -13.43 -16.31
CA GLY A 66 9.65 -14.85 -16.48
C GLY A 66 9.76 -15.64 -15.17
N LYS A 67 9.18 -15.13 -14.08
CA LYS A 67 9.19 -15.72 -12.73
C LYS A 67 7.94 -16.56 -12.42
N ALA A 68 6.87 -16.39 -13.19
CA ALA A 68 5.64 -17.17 -13.08
C ALA A 68 5.14 -17.60 -14.47
N LYS A 69 4.31 -18.66 -14.50
CA LYS A 69 3.66 -19.16 -15.73
C LYS A 69 2.26 -18.57 -15.95
N LEU A 70 1.58 -18.20 -14.87
CA LEU A 70 0.21 -17.70 -14.87
C LEU A 70 0.15 -16.42 -14.03
N ALA A 71 -0.63 -15.44 -14.51
CA ALA A 71 -0.82 -14.17 -13.83
C ALA A 71 -1.97 -14.21 -12.80
N GLU A 72 -2.84 -15.22 -12.86
CA GLU A 72 -4.00 -15.31 -11.97
C GLU A 72 -3.56 -15.68 -10.54
N PRO A 73 -3.88 -14.85 -9.53
CA PRO A 73 -3.51 -15.14 -8.15
C PRO A 73 -4.38 -16.24 -7.53
N THR A 74 -3.78 -17.04 -6.65
CA THR A 74 -4.47 -18.08 -5.88
C THR A 74 -4.70 -17.67 -4.43
N SER A 75 -5.66 -18.31 -3.77
CA SER A 75 -5.83 -18.20 -2.32
C SER A 75 -4.73 -18.99 -1.60
N PHE A 76 -4.32 -18.49 -0.43
CA PHE A 76 -3.36 -19.18 0.42
C PHE A 76 -4.00 -20.40 1.09
N THR A 77 -3.21 -21.46 1.31
CA THR A 77 -3.63 -22.60 2.13
C THR A 77 -3.63 -22.23 3.62
N PRO A 78 -4.32 -23.00 4.49
CA PRO A 78 -4.26 -22.79 5.94
C PRO A 78 -2.83 -22.75 6.48
N GLU A 79 -1.95 -23.62 5.99
CA GLU A 79 -0.55 -23.69 6.42
C GLU A 79 0.24 -22.44 6.01
N GLU A 80 -0.02 -21.91 4.80
CA GLU A 80 0.57 -20.64 4.35
C GLU A 80 0.05 -19.46 5.17
N LEU A 81 -1.24 -19.46 5.52
CA LEU A 81 -1.83 -18.44 6.38
C LEU A 81 -1.20 -18.44 7.77
N ASP A 82 -1.04 -19.61 8.39
CA ASP A 82 -0.39 -19.75 9.69
C ASP A 82 1.08 -19.28 9.61
N LYS A 83 1.80 -19.69 8.56
CA LYS A 83 3.22 -19.38 8.38
C LYS A 83 3.50 -17.91 8.12
N TYR A 84 2.73 -17.27 7.25
CA TYR A 84 3.05 -15.93 6.73
C TYR A 84 2.18 -14.81 7.32
N PHE A 85 0.99 -15.14 7.84
CA PHE A 85 -0.02 -14.15 8.22
C PHE A 85 -0.52 -14.30 9.66
N GLY A 86 0.01 -15.27 10.42
CA GLY A 86 -0.44 -15.54 11.80
C GLY A 86 -1.79 -16.24 11.87
N GLY A 87 -2.21 -16.87 10.77
CA GLY A 87 -3.40 -17.70 10.66
C GLY A 87 -4.58 -17.05 9.93
N PRO A 88 -5.72 -17.76 9.83
CA PRO A 88 -6.87 -17.35 9.01
C PRO A 88 -7.59 -16.11 9.54
N GLY A 89 -7.36 -15.73 10.80
CA GLY A 89 -7.87 -14.51 11.42
C GLY A 89 -7.00 -13.26 11.23
N SER A 90 -6.03 -13.30 10.31
CA SER A 90 -5.12 -12.17 10.08
C SER A 90 -5.86 -10.88 9.73
N SER A 91 -5.46 -9.77 10.33
CA SER A 91 -6.01 -8.44 10.04
C SER A 91 -5.82 -8.03 8.59
N THR A 92 -4.83 -8.61 7.90
CA THR A 92 -4.59 -8.39 6.46
C THR A 92 -5.73 -8.87 5.56
N GLY A 93 -6.59 -9.78 6.04
CA GLY A 93 -7.82 -10.19 5.35
C GLY A 93 -9.03 -9.30 5.62
N ALA A 94 -8.94 -8.36 6.56
CA ALA A 94 -10.02 -7.43 6.91
C ALA A 94 -10.01 -6.18 6.02
N ASN A 95 -11.06 -5.36 6.09
CA ASN A 95 -11.06 -4.02 5.50
C ASN A 95 -10.39 -3.02 6.45
N SER A 96 -9.61 -2.11 5.89
CA SER A 96 -9.15 -0.89 6.55
C SER A 96 -9.59 0.28 5.69
N ARG A 97 -10.20 1.32 6.28
CA ARG A 97 -10.66 2.49 5.53
C ARG A 97 -10.60 3.73 6.41
N CYS A 98 -10.25 4.85 5.82
CA CYS A 98 -10.26 6.15 6.50
C CYS A 98 -10.66 7.25 5.51
N ARG A 99 -10.87 8.45 6.03
CA ARG A 99 -11.11 9.66 5.24
C ARG A 99 -10.19 10.76 5.76
N ALA A 100 -9.39 11.34 4.88
CA ALA A 100 -8.43 12.40 5.21
C ALA A 100 -9.08 13.79 5.24
N GLU A 101 -10.27 13.92 5.85
CA GLU A 101 -11.02 15.18 5.90
C GLU A 101 -10.26 16.27 6.66
N HIS A 102 -9.69 15.93 7.83
CA HIS A 102 -8.87 16.86 8.61
C HIS A 102 -7.63 17.32 7.84
N SER A 103 -6.96 16.40 7.15
CA SER A 103 -5.79 16.68 6.33
C SER A 103 -6.12 17.63 5.18
N ARG A 104 -7.21 17.37 4.45
CA ARG A 104 -7.65 18.24 3.34
C ARG A 104 -8.11 19.62 3.84
N ALA A 105 -8.72 19.68 5.02
CA ALA A 105 -9.15 20.95 5.64
C ALA A 105 -7.98 21.90 5.97
N ILE A 106 -6.78 21.37 6.21
CA ILE A 106 -5.57 22.17 6.47
C ILE A 106 -4.75 22.44 5.19
N GLY A 107 -5.28 22.11 4.01
CA GLY A 107 -4.65 22.38 2.73
C GLY A 107 -3.76 21.27 2.17
N TRP A 108 -3.74 20.08 2.78
CA TRP A 108 -3.07 18.93 2.17
C TRP A 108 -3.83 18.49 0.92
N ASN A 109 -3.13 18.43 -0.22
CA ASN A 109 -3.73 18.20 -1.54
C ASN A 109 -2.95 17.14 -2.33
N PRO A 110 -3.15 15.84 -2.03
CA PRO A 110 -2.56 14.75 -2.79
C PRO A 110 -3.16 14.66 -4.19
N VAL A 111 -2.34 14.26 -5.16
CA VAL A 111 -2.66 14.15 -6.59
C VAL A 111 -2.45 12.74 -7.15
N LYS A 112 -1.69 11.87 -6.47
CA LYS A 112 -1.48 10.48 -6.88
C LYS A 112 -2.72 9.65 -6.60
N THR A 113 -3.04 8.77 -7.54
CA THR A 113 -4.26 7.96 -7.53
C THR A 113 -3.95 6.49 -7.24
N THR A 114 -5.01 5.70 -7.07
CA THR A 114 -4.87 4.23 -7.01
C THR A 114 -4.28 3.64 -8.29
N GLU A 115 -4.46 4.29 -9.46
CA GLU A 115 -3.82 3.85 -10.70
C GLU A 115 -2.29 4.01 -10.61
N ASP A 116 -1.80 5.14 -10.08
CA ASP A 116 -0.37 5.34 -9.84
C ASP A 116 0.20 4.29 -8.89
N MET A 117 -0.54 3.94 -7.83
CA MET A 117 -0.15 2.88 -6.89
C MET A 117 -0.05 1.52 -7.59
N LEU A 118 -1.04 1.13 -8.38
CA LEU A 118 -0.97 -0.15 -9.12
C LEU A 118 0.16 -0.16 -10.16
N ALA A 119 0.41 0.98 -10.80
CA ALA A 119 1.50 1.14 -11.75
C ALA A 119 2.89 1.06 -11.10
N SER A 120 3.03 1.31 -9.79
CA SER A 120 4.31 1.21 -9.06
C SER A 120 4.76 -0.25 -8.82
N ILE A 121 3.83 -1.21 -8.85
CA ILE A 121 4.12 -2.62 -8.53
C ILE A 121 5.18 -3.22 -9.46
N LYS A 122 5.08 -2.97 -10.78
CA LYS A 122 6.03 -3.53 -11.76
C LYS A 122 7.46 -3.01 -11.58
N PRO A 123 7.72 -1.69 -11.51
CA PRO A 123 9.07 -1.20 -11.26
C PRO A 123 9.61 -1.63 -9.89
N GLU A 124 8.78 -1.69 -8.84
CA GLU A 124 9.19 -2.23 -7.53
C GLU A 124 9.63 -3.69 -7.61
N LEU A 125 8.85 -4.53 -8.29
CA LEU A 125 9.20 -5.93 -8.51
C LEU A 125 10.53 -6.07 -9.28
N HIS A 126 10.75 -5.25 -10.31
CA HIS A 126 12.02 -5.25 -11.02
C HIS A 126 13.19 -4.84 -10.13
N ALA A 127 13.02 -3.85 -9.26
CA ALA A 127 14.05 -3.45 -8.29
C ALA A 127 14.37 -4.61 -7.32
N ILE A 128 13.35 -5.27 -6.75
CA ILE A 128 13.53 -6.42 -5.86
C ILE A 128 14.28 -7.56 -6.55
N LEU A 129 13.94 -7.88 -7.80
CA LEU A 129 14.62 -8.93 -8.56
C LEU A 129 16.07 -8.58 -8.95
N GLN A 130 16.39 -7.28 -9.06
CA GLN A 130 17.77 -6.83 -9.28
C GLN A 130 18.59 -6.97 -7.99
N ASP A 131 18.02 -6.57 -6.85
CA ASP A 131 18.66 -6.69 -5.55
C ASP A 131 18.90 -8.17 -5.17
N GLU A 132 17.95 -9.05 -5.46
CA GLU A 132 18.11 -10.50 -5.24
C GLU A 132 19.32 -11.06 -6.02
N LYS A 133 19.52 -10.63 -7.28
CA LYS A 133 20.69 -11.03 -8.08
C LYS A 133 22.00 -10.49 -7.52
N GLN A 134 21.98 -9.31 -6.89
CA GLN A 134 23.16 -8.74 -6.25
C GLN A 134 23.50 -9.46 -4.93
N LEU A 135 22.47 -9.87 -4.17
CA LEU A 135 22.63 -10.55 -2.89
C LEU A 135 22.93 -12.05 -3.05
N ASN A 136 22.48 -12.68 -4.13
CA ASN A 136 22.73 -14.09 -4.43
C ASN A 136 23.17 -14.29 -5.90
N PRO A 137 24.39 -13.87 -6.28
CA PRO A 137 24.87 -13.91 -7.67
C PRO A 137 25.12 -15.32 -8.21
N HIS A 138 25.09 -16.35 -7.36
CA HIS A 138 25.42 -17.73 -7.72
C HIS A 138 24.27 -18.72 -7.60
N GLY A 139 23.04 -18.26 -7.34
CA GLY A 139 21.78 -19.03 -7.39
C GLY A 139 21.94 -20.55 -7.27
N HIS A 140 21.97 -21.06 -6.04
CA HIS A 140 21.75 -22.49 -5.79
C HIS A 140 20.27 -22.84 -5.93
#